data_AF-A0A8T6ILI1-F1
#
_entry.id   AF-A0A8T6ILI1-F1
#
_cell.length_a   1.000
_cell.length_b   1.000
_cell.length_c   1.000
_cell.angle_alpha   90.00
_cell.angle_beta   90.00
_cell.angle_gamma   90.00
#
_symmetry.space_group_name_H-M   'P 1'
#
loop_
_entity.id
_entity.type
_entity.pdbx_description
1 polymer ?
#
loop_
_entity_poly.entity_id
_entity_poly.type
_entity_poly.pdbx_seq_one_letter_code
_entity_poly.pdbx_strand_id
1 'polypeptide(L)' 'MSIVQTQYGRVESVRANGLHAFLAVPFAAPPVGELRWRPPADATPWTGVRRVADFSAQSW' A
#
# COMPACT_ATOMS: atom_id res chain seq x y z
N MET A 1 4.57 16.70 -4.60
CA MET A 1 3.80 15.44 -4.55
C MET A 1 3.74 14.85 -5.95
N SER A 2 3.70 13.52 -6.06
CA SER A 2 3.56 12.78 -7.31
C SER A 2 2.47 11.73 -7.13
N ILE A 3 1.64 11.53 -8.16
CA ILE A 3 0.61 10.49 -8.19
C ILE A 3 1.04 9.43 -9.18
N VAL A 4 1.05 8.17 -8.75
CA VAL A 4 1.46 7.02 -9.56
C VAL A 4 0.36 5.97 -9.58
N GLN A 5 0.12 5.35 -10.74
CA GLN A 5 -0.82 4.25 -10.89
C GLN A 5 -0.13 2.92 -10.56
N THR A 6 -0.73 2.13 -9.66
CA THR A 6 -0.35 0.74 -9.40
C THR A 6 -1.36 -0.21 -10.06
N GLN A 7 -1.12 -1.52 -9.98
CA GLN A 7 -2.11 -2.51 -10.43
C GLN A 7 -3.41 -2.49 -9.62
N TYR A 8 -3.39 -1.98 -8.38
CA TYR A 8 -4.53 -1.98 -7.46
C TYR A 8 -5.18 -0.60 -7.27
N GLY A 9 -4.55 0.47 -7.76
CA GLY A 9 -5.08 1.84 -7.69
C GLY A 9 -4.00 2.92 -7.65
N ARG A 10 -4.42 4.19 -7.58
CA ARG A 10 -3.49 5.33 -7.54
C ARG A 10 -2.98 5.62 -6.13
N VAL A 11 -1.70 5.95 -6.02
CA VAL A 11 -1.04 6.37 -4.78
C VAL A 11 -0.41 7.76 -4.91
N GLU A 12 -0.41 8.52 -3.82
CA GLU A 12 0.25 9.82 -3.72
C GLU A 12 1.50 9.74 -2.81
N SER A 13 2.66 10.13 -3.36
CA SER A 13 3.93 10.21 -2.63
C SER A 13 3.94 11.36 -1.63
N VAL A 14 4.69 11.19 -0.54
CA VAL A 14 5.23 12.30 0.25
C VAL A 14 6.62 12.69 -0.24
N ARG A 15 7.00 13.97 -0.06
CA ARG A 15 8.37 14.43 -0.31
C ARG A 15 9.13 14.48 1.01
N ALA A 16 10.29 13.84 1.04
CA ALA A 16 11.21 13.87 2.18
C ALA A 16 12.64 13.91 1.65
N ASN A 17 13.44 14.89 2.09
CA ASN A 17 14.87 15.01 1.75
C ASN A 17 15.18 14.92 0.23
N GLY A 18 14.36 15.56 -0.61
CA GLY A 18 14.52 15.52 -2.06
C GLY A 18 14.04 14.24 -2.74
N LEU A 19 13.56 13.25 -1.98
CA LEU A 19 13.02 11.99 -2.48
C LEU A 19 11.49 12.00 -2.52
N HIS A 20 10.94 11.21 -3.43
CA HIS A 20 9.54 10.80 -3.40
C HIS A 20 9.43 9.47 -2.65
N ALA A 21 8.73 9.46 -1.52
CA ALA A 21 8.49 8.27 -0.73
C ALA A 21 7.01 7.85 -0.81
N PHE A 22 6.78 6.55 -0.94
CA PHE A 22 5.46 5.92 -0.93
C PHE A 22 5.45 4.88 0.18
N LEU A 23 4.87 5.23 1.33
CA LEU A 23 4.92 4.40 2.55
C LEU A 23 3.57 3.72 2.80
N ALA A 24 3.57 2.44 3.15
CA ALA A 24 2.38 1.63 3.38
C ALA A 24 1.46 1.42 2.15
N VAL A 25 2.05 1.23 0.96
CA VAL A 25 1.30 0.80 -0.24
C VAL A 25 0.84 -0.66 -0.05
N PRO A 26 -0.47 -0.97 -0.09
CA PRO A 26 -0.94 -2.35 0.01
C PRO A 26 -0.48 -3.17 -1.20
N PHE A 27 0.11 -4.33 -0.94
CA PHE A 27 0.59 -5.26 -1.98
C PHE A 27 -0.09 -6.64 -1.95
N ALA A 28 -0.78 -6.96 -0.85
CA ALA A 28 -1.54 -8.20 -0.68
C ALA A 28 -2.74 -7.95 0.26
N ALA A 29 -3.73 -8.84 0.23
CA ALA A 29 -4.78 -8.87 1.24
C ALA A 29 -4.19 -9.22 2.62
N PRO A 30 -4.73 -8.66 3.74
CA PRO A 30 -4.26 -8.99 5.08
C PRO A 30 -4.32 -10.51 5.36
N PRO A 31 -3.19 -11.16 5.73
CA PRO A 31 -3.11 -12.62 5.89
C PRO A 31 -3.67 -13.10 7.25
N VAL A 32 -4.91 -12.71 7.55
CA VAL A 32 -5.60 -13.00 8.81
C VAL A 32 -6.82 -13.90 8.58
N GLY A 33 -7.35 -14.50 9.66
CA GLY A 33 -8.51 -15.40 9.58
C GLY A 33 -8.26 -16.56 8.62
N GLU A 34 -9.18 -16.78 7.68
CA GLU A 34 -9.11 -17.82 6.64
C GLU A 34 -7.88 -17.72 5.73
N LEU A 35 -7.26 -16.54 5.61
CA LEU A 35 -6.06 -16.32 4.80
C LEU A 35 -4.76 -16.64 5.55
N ARG A 36 -4.85 -16.94 6.85
CA ARG A 36 -3.67 -17.30 7.65
C ARG A 36 -3.07 -18.61 7.10
N TRP A 37 -1.74 -18.64 7.00
CA TRP A 37 -0.96 -19.78 6.48
C TRP A 37 -1.25 -20.16 5.02
N ARG A 38 -1.85 -19.24 4.25
CA ARG A 38 -2.03 -19.39 2.80
C ARG A 38 -1.06 -18.50 2.04
N PRO A 39 -0.83 -18.77 0.74
CA PRO A 39 -0.12 -17.83 -0.12
C PRO A 39 -0.77 -16.43 -0.09
N PRO A 40 -0.01 -15.35 -0.30
CA PRO A 40 -0.56 -14.00 -0.37
C PRO A 40 -1.67 -13.92 -1.43
N ALA A 41 -2.84 -13.45 -1.03
CA ALA A 41 -3.91 -13.11 -1.96
C ALA A 41 -3.76 -11.67 -2.45
N ASP A 42 -4.30 -11.36 -3.62
CA ASP A 42 -4.26 -10.01 -4.20
C ASP A 42 -4.81 -8.96 -3.25
N ALA A 43 -4.21 -7.76 -3.26
CA ALA A 43 -4.76 -6.63 -2.53
C ALA A 43 -6.12 -6.22 -3.12
N THR A 44 -7.04 -5.82 -2.25
CA THR A 44 -8.32 -5.23 -2.70
C THR A 44 -8.06 -3.93 -3.47
N PRO A 45 -8.48 -3.83 -4.74
CA PRO A 45 -8.34 -2.57 -5.49
C PRO A 45 -9.12 -1.43 -4.83
N TRP A 46 -8.66 -0.20 -5.03
CA TRP A 46 -9.34 0.99 -4.51
C TRP A 46 -9.60 2.03 -5.60
N THR A 47 -10.64 2.83 -5.40
CA THR A 47 -10.94 4.00 -6.23
C THR A 47 -10.31 5.25 -5.64
N GLY A 48 -10.17 6.31 -6.45
CA GLY A 48 -9.58 7.57 -6.00
C GLY A 48 -8.05 7.56 -5.97
N VAL A 49 -7.46 8.29 -5.04
CA VAL A 49 -6.01 8.37 -4.81
C VAL A 49 -5.76 8.11 -3.32
N ARG A 50 -4.91 7.14 -3.00
CA ARG A 50 -4.54 6.81 -1.62
C ARG A 50 -3.27 7.55 -1.24
N ARG A 51 -3.32 8.35 -0.17
CA ARG A 51 -2.13 8.98 0.42
C ARG A 51 -1.32 7.93 1.19
N VAL A 52 -0.04 7.81 0.88
CA VAL A 52 0.88 6.77 1.41
C VAL A 52 2.08 7.45 2.09
N ALA A 53 1.81 8.00 3.28
CA ALA A 53 2.68 8.98 3.95
C ALA A 53 3.42 8.43 5.19
N ASP A 54 2.88 7.40 5.81
CA ASP A 54 3.34 6.88 7.11
C ASP A 54 3.50 5.37 7.04
N PHE A 55 4.34 4.81 7.92
CA PHE A 55 4.46 3.36 8.04
C PHE A 55 3.18 2.75 8.61
N SER A 56 2.79 1.59 8.08
CA SER A 56 1.72 0.77 8.67
C SER A 56 2.23 -0.02 9.86
N ALA A 57 1.32 -0.69 10.56
CA ALA A 57 1.69 -1.71 11.51
C ALA A 57 2.64 -2.74 10.87
N GLN A 58 3.70 -3.07 11.60
CA GLN A 58 4.59 -4.16 11.27
C GLN A 58 3.92 -5.51 11.56
N SER A 59 4.42 -6.59 10.95
CA SER A 59 4.01 -7.94 11.33
C SER A 59 4.39 -8.23 12.77
N TRP A 60 3.64 -9.14 13.38
CA TRP A 60 3.94 -9.73 14.70
C TRP A 60 5.19 -10.60 14.64
#